data_AF-A0AAJ6B1W5-F1
#
_entry.id   AF-A0AAJ6B1W5-F1
#
_cell.length_a   1.000
_cell.length_b   1.000
_cell.length_c   1.000
_cell.angle_alpha   90.00
_cell.angle_beta   90.00
_cell.angle_gamma   90.00
#
_symmetry.space_group_name_H-M   'P 1'
#
loop_
_entity.id
_entity.type
_entity.pdbx_description
1 polymer ?
#
loop_
_entity_poly.entity_id
_entity_poly.type
_entity_poly.pdbx_seq_one_letter_code
_entity_poly.pdbx_strand_id
1 'polypeptide(L)'
;MPIRGFDTEGVVACFDEMPGGGAVFDIDAPRNAPVKNPAQHLDKIVFHSDFDQYEIAAGPVDVSINHAALPTKTTVIGVSSGGGGWGPVFTPAVSVEIISDFRQTNTLLFAHDLGYVPKFMIALAGRRVPDGYVVQNAAGSYRRRVAFWANSTGIFVRDSASAAAVACPAITLDYRVLVFRNSEADPAKPLFSGGPGEPLILARGVIDSSKKYLRRTGVGDTPFAQNLGRTLDCNNGSMASASGGVVITEAGYGGSLPAPPFISVGVD
;
A
#
# COMPACT_ATOMS: atom_id res chain seq x y z
N MET A 1 -26.70 18.41 -6.23
CA MET A 1 -27.66 18.09 -5.16
C MET A 1 -26.88 18.14 -3.85
N PRO A 2 -27.26 18.95 -2.85
CA PRO A 2 -26.45 19.09 -1.64
C PRO A 2 -26.66 17.89 -0.70
N ILE A 3 -25.63 17.05 -0.57
CA ILE A 3 -25.54 15.97 0.42
C ILE A 3 -25.09 16.59 1.73
N ARG A 4 -25.71 16.23 2.86
CA ARG A 4 -25.24 16.63 4.20
C ARG A 4 -24.72 15.43 4.97
N GLY A 5 -23.62 15.66 5.70
CA GLY A 5 -23.15 14.83 6.82
C GLY A 5 -23.02 15.69 8.08
N PHE A 6 -23.04 15.05 9.24
CA PHE A 6 -22.80 15.70 10.53
C PHE A 6 -21.30 15.65 10.88
N ASP A 7 -20.85 16.61 11.69
CA ASP A 7 -19.47 16.80 12.18
C ASP A 7 -19.09 15.90 13.37
N THR A 8 -20.02 15.08 13.84
CA THR A 8 -19.87 14.21 15.01
C THR A 8 -19.59 12.76 14.61
N GLU A 9 -18.57 12.13 15.24
CA GLU A 9 -18.25 10.71 15.05
C GLU A 9 -19.48 9.82 15.35
N GLY A 10 -19.79 8.90 14.43
CA GLY A 10 -20.80 7.85 14.63
C GLY A 10 -22.15 8.05 13.96
N VAL A 11 -22.39 9.17 13.27
CA VAL A 11 -23.64 9.37 12.48
C VAL A 11 -23.36 9.10 11.00
N VAL A 12 -23.56 7.85 10.59
CA VAL A 12 -23.34 7.39 9.21
C VAL A 12 -24.69 7.10 8.54
N ALA A 13 -25.37 8.15 8.14
CA ALA A 13 -26.48 8.08 7.18
C ALA A 13 -26.57 9.45 6.49
N CYS A 14 -26.20 9.50 5.20
CA CYS A 14 -26.63 10.61 4.36
C CYS A 14 -28.10 10.34 4.00
N PHE A 15 -28.88 11.37 3.72
CA PHE A 15 -30.27 11.18 3.28
C PHE A 15 -30.60 12.14 2.14
N ASP A 16 -31.45 11.70 1.22
CA ASP A 16 -31.93 12.54 0.13
C ASP A 16 -33.03 13.48 0.63
N GLU A 17 -32.80 14.78 0.51
CA GLU A 17 -33.82 15.80 0.78
C GLU A 17 -34.81 15.87 -0.39
N MET A 18 -36.09 15.55 -0.16
CA MET A 18 -37.15 15.77 -1.15
C MET A 18 -37.31 17.27 -1.46
N PRO A 19 -37.56 17.65 -2.73
CA PRO A 19 -37.93 19.02 -3.08
C PRO A 19 -39.20 19.46 -2.32
N GLY A 20 -39.16 20.62 -1.67
CA GLY A 20 -40.35 21.27 -1.10
C GLY A 20 -40.62 21.06 0.40
N GLY A 21 -39.74 20.38 1.15
CA GLY A 21 -40.04 19.94 2.52
C GLY A 21 -39.73 20.91 3.69
N GLY A 22 -40.01 22.22 3.60
CA GLY A 22 -39.94 23.15 4.76
C GLY A 22 -38.56 23.80 5.02
N ALA A 23 -38.35 24.41 6.20
CA ALA A 23 -37.11 25.13 6.52
C ALA A 23 -36.01 24.20 7.08
N VAL A 24 -34.75 24.51 6.78
CA VAL A 24 -33.58 23.70 7.18
C VAL A 24 -33.37 23.66 8.69
N PHE A 25 -33.62 24.78 9.37
CA PHE A 25 -33.44 24.91 10.82
C PHE A 25 -34.68 24.50 11.62
N ASP A 26 -35.78 24.19 10.93
CA ASP A 26 -37.00 23.69 11.55
C ASP A 26 -36.87 22.18 11.72
N ILE A 27 -36.65 21.76 12.96
CA ILE A 27 -36.48 20.35 13.29
C ILE A 27 -37.70 19.52 12.86
N ASP A 28 -38.92 20.09 12.84
CA ASP A 28 -40.18 19.42 12.48
C ASP A 28 -40.50 19.42 10.99
N ALA A 29 -39.66 20.06 10.17
CA ALA A 29 -39.85 20.10 8.73
C ALA A 29 -39.83 18.68 8.12
N PRO A 30 -40.70 18.38 7.12
CA PRO A 30 -40.74 17.07 6.45
C PRO A 30 -39.41 16.61 5.87
N ARG A 31 -38.51 17.55 5.51
CA ARG A 31 -37.14 17.24 5.06
C ARG A 31 -36.26 16.58 6.14
N ASN A 32 -36.58 16.78 7.42
CA ASN A 32 -35.81 16.27 8.55
C ASN A 32 -36.38 14.96 9.13
N ALA A 33 -37.49 14.45 8.58
CA ALA A 33 -38.11 13.20 9.03
C ALA A 33 -37.15 11.99 9.04
N PRO A 34 -36.25 11.79 8.05
CA PRO A 34 -35.30 10.68 8.06
C PRO A 34 -34.32 10.70 9.22
N VAL A 35 -33.98 11.89 9.73
CA VAL A 35 -33.06 12.05 10.87
C VAL A 35 -33.72 11.64 12.18
N LYS A 36 -35.02 11.91 12.34
CA LYS A 36 -35.77 11.61 13.56
C LYS A 36 -36.19 10.17 13.68
N ASN A 37 -36.62 9.58 12.56
CA ASN A 37 -37.12 8.22 12.54
C ASN A 37 -36.52 7.44 11.36
N PRO A 38 -35.20 7.17 11.41
CA PRO A 38 -34.51 6.52 10.30
C PRO A 38 -35.12 5.16 9.95
N ALA A 39 -35.59 4.41 10.95
CA ALA A 39 -36.21 3.10 10.75
C ALA A 39 -37.51 3.14 9.92
N GLN A 40 -38.24 4.26 9.91
CA GLN A 40 -39.46 4.45 9.12
C GLN A 40 -39.22 5.16 7.79
N HIS A 41 -37.98 5.58 7.55
CA HIS A 41 -37.58 6.38 6.39
C HIS A 41 -36.33 5.81 5.71
N LEU A 42 -36.20 4.48 5.72
CA LEU A 42 -35.11 3.75 5.07
C LEU A 42 -35.05 4.02 3.56
N ASP A 43 -36.18 4.41 2.95
CA ASP A 43 -36.28 4.87 1.56
C ASP A 43 -35.49 6.16 1.27
N LYS A 44 -35.18 6.93 2.33
CA LYS A 44 -34.51 8.22 2.24
C LYS A 44 -33.07 8.17 2.73
N ILE A 45 -32.65 7.08 3.37
CA ILE A 45 -31.27 6.90 3.83
C ILE A 45 -30.42 6.43 2.67
N VAL A 46 -29.42 7.24 2.35
CA VAL A 46 -28.38 6.95 1.38
C VAL A 46 -27.10 6.67 2.16
N PHE A 47 -26.59 5.45 2.05
CA PHE A 47 -25.21 5.21 2.47
C PHE A 47 -24.31 6.05 1.59
N HIS A 48 -23.50 6.91 2.21
CA HIS A 48 -22.56 7.73 1.48
C HIS A 48 -21.61 6.84 0.69
N SER A 49 -21.48 7.09 -0.61
CA SER A 49 -20.62 6.31 -1.50
C SER A 49 -19.13 6.40 -1.13
N ASP A 50 -18.74 7.37 -0.30
CA ASP A 50 -17.33 7.55 0.08
C ASP A 50 -16.89 6.65 1.23
N PHE A 51 -17.70 5.64 1.61
CA PHE A 51 -17.14 4.51 2.34
C PHE A 51 -16.23 3.73 1.41
N ASP A 52 -14.93 3.92 1.57
CA ASP A 52 -13.89 3.06 1.02
C ASP A 52 -14.03 1.65 1.61
N GLN A 53 -14.87 0.83 0.98
CA GLN A 53 -15.01 -0.55 1.32
C GLN A 53 -13.84 -1.30 0.71
N TYR A 54 -12.99 -1.86 1.57
CA TYR A 54 -11.91 -2.73 1.16
C TYR A 54 -12.46 -4.12 0.80
N GLU A 55 -13.40 -4.20 -0.16
CA GLU A 55 -13.85 -5.45 -0.76
C GLU A 55 -12.67 -6.10 -1.47
N ILE A 56 -12.48 -7.40 -1.29
CA ILE A 56 -11.33 -8.12 -1.79
C ILE A 56 -11.63 -8.68 -3.17
N ALA A 57 -10.87 -8.21 -4.15
CA ALA A 57 -10.87 -8.74 -5.51
C ALA A 57 -10.14 -10.08 -5.58
N ALA A 58 -8.99 -10.15 -4.91
CA ALA A 58 -8.11 -11.31 -4.92
C ALA A 58 -7.23 -11.35 -3.65
N GLY A 59 -6.84 -12.56 -3.27
CA GLY A 59 -5.99 -12.80 -2.11
C GLY A 59 -6.74 -13.26 -0.86
N PRO A 60 -6.00 -13.64 0.21
CA PRO A 60 -4.54 -13.65 0.29
C PRO A 60 -3.92 -14.72 -0.61
N VAL A 61 -2.94 -14.34 -1.45
CA VAL A 61 -2.22 -15.26 -2.36
C VAL A 61 -0.72 -15.08 -2.15
N ASP A 62 0.01 -16.17 -2.01
CA ASP A 62 1.48 -16.16 -1.91
C ASP A 62 2.10 -16.23 -3.31
N VAL A 63 3.03 -15.31 -3.59
CA VAL A 63 3.77 -15.25 -4.84
C VAL A 63 5.27 -15.23 -4.56
N SER A 64 5.98 -16.18 -5.13
CA SER A 64 7.44 -16.27 -5.02
C SER A 64 8.12 -15.46 -6.12
N ILE A 65 9.02 -14.55 -5.73
CA ILE A 65 9.85 -13.77 -6.65
C ILE A 65 11.31 -14.05 -6.39
N ASN A 66 12.02 -14.42 -7.46
CA ASN A 66 13.47 -14.52 -7.45
C ASN A 66 14.10 -13.16 -7.79
N HIS A 67 14.80 -12.58 -6.82
CA HIS A 67 15.64 -11.41 -7.03
C HIS A 67 17.05 -11.87 -7.43
N ALA A 68 17.37 -11.74 -8.71
CA ALA A 68 18.65 -12.20 -9.26
C ALA A 68 19.86 -11.52 -8.59
N ALA A 69 21.00 -12.21 -8.49
CA ALA A 69 22.24 -11.63 -7.96
C ALA A 69 22.66 -10.36 -8.72
N LEU A 70 23.36 -9.45 -8.05
CA LEU A 70 24.01 -8.29 -8.66
C LEU A 70 25.51 -8.36 -8.35
N PRO A 71 26.38 -8.64 -9.34
CA PRO A 71 27.82 -8.66 -9.11
C PRO A 71 28.35 -7.27 -8.77
N THR A 72 29.51 -7.23 -8.10
CA THR A 72 30.31 -6.01 -7.97
C THR A 72 30.85 -5.61 -9.35
N LYS A 73 30.91 -4.30 -9.60
CA LYS A 73 31.53 -3.73 -10.79
C LYS A 73 32.63 -2.76 -10.38
N THR A 74 33.81 -2.94 -10.98
CA THR A 74 34.93 -2.00 -10.86
C THR A 74 34.97 -1.13 -12.11
N THR A 75 34.88 0.18 -11.92
CA THR A 75 35.02 1.19 -12.98
C THR A 75 36.25 2.03 -12.68
N VAL A 76 37.22 2.06 -13.60
CA VAL A 76 38.42 2.90 -13.48
C VAL A 76 38.28 4.10 -14.40
N ILE A 77 38.24 5.30 -13.83
CA ILE A 77 38.23 6.56 -14.57
C ILE A 77 39.66 7.10 -14.58
N GLY A 78 40.32 7.08 -15.73
CA GLY A 78 41.64 7.68 -15.92
C GLY A 78 41.54 9.07 -16.54
N VAL A 79 42.21 10.05 -15.95
CA VAL A 79 42.41 11.37 -16.60
C VAL A 79 43.82 11.39 -17.17
N SER A 80 43.97 11.35 -18.49
CA SER A 80 45.24 11.58 -19.15
C SER A 80 45.34 13.06 -19.56
N SER A 81 46.34 13.79 -19.06
CA SER A 81 46.70 15.07 -19.65
C SER A 81 47.48 14.80 -20.94
N GLY A 82 46.75 14.72 -22.05
CA GLY A 82 47.35 14.73 -23.38
C GLY A 82 47.97 16.09 -23.67
N GLY A 83 49.19 16.33 -23.21
CA GLY A 83 50.06 17.39 -23.70
C GLY A 83 50.88 16.86 -24.87
N GLY A 84 50.45 17.14 -26.10
CA GLY A 84 51.28 16.90 -27.29
C GLY A 84 52.55 17.73 -27.23
N GLY A 85 53.71 17.09 -27.38
CA GLY A 85 55.00 17.78 -27.44
C GLY A 85 56.15 16.84 -27.06
N TRP A 86 57.03 16.60 -28.01
CA TRP A 86 58.22 15.76 -27.92
C TRP A 86 59.05 16.01 -26.63
N GLY A 87 59.01 15.07 -25.70
CA GLY A 87 59.80 15.03 -24.45
C GLY A 87 59.32 13.89 -23.56
N PRO A 88 60.09 13.41 -22.57
CA PRO A 88 59.65 12.34 -21.67
C PRO A 88 58.46 12.85 -20.85
N VAL A 89 57.25 12.48 -21.28
CA VAL A 89 55.99 12.86 -20.66
C VAL A 89 55.86 12.11 -19.34
N PHE A 90 56.09 12.77 -18.22
CA PHE A 90 55.61 12.31 -16.92
C PHE A 90 54.17 12.78 -16.75
N THR A 91 53.20 11.92 -17.03
CA THR A 91 51.81 12.15 -16.68
C THR A 91 51.56 11.59 -15.28
N PRO A 92 51.20 12.39 -14.26
CA PRO A 92 50.47 11.82 -13.13
C PRO A 92 49.05 11.53 -13.63
N ALA A 93 48.84 10.36 -14.21
CA ALA A 93 47.49 9.89 -14.49
C ALA A 93 46.80 9.68 -13.14
N VAL A 94 45.92 10.58 -12.74
CA VAL A 94 45.01 10.34 -11.61
C VAL A 94 43.97 9.35 -12.11
N SER A 95 43.96 8.15 -11.53
CA SER A 95 42.89 7.18 -11.69
C SER A 95 42.00 7.19 -10.47
N VAL A 96 40.68 7.17 -10.70
CA VAL A 96 39.68 6.95 -9.65
C VAL A 96 39.07 5.58 -9.89
N GLU A 97 39.19 4.70 -8.90
CA GLU A 97 38.51 3.40 -8.88
C GLU A 97 37.18 3.53 -8.15
N ILE A 98 36.09 3.16 -8.83
CA ILE A 98 34.75 3.09 -8.26
C ILE A 98 34.33 1.63 -8.23
N ILE A 99 34.19 1.08 -7.03
CA ILE A 99 33.72 -0.29 -6.80
C ILE A 99 32.25 -0.23 -6.41
N SER A 100 31.37 -0.15 -7.40
CA SER A 100 29.93 -0.19 -7.18
C SER A 100 29.15 -0.52 -8.46
N ASP A 101 28.02 -1.20 -8.28
CA ASP A 101 26.99 -1.36 -9.31
C ASP A 101 25.59 -1.10 -8.73
N PHE A 102 24.66 -0.74 -9.61
CA PHE A 102 23.25 -0.52 -9.27
C PHE A 102 22.35 -1.10 -10.35
N ARG A 103 21.31 -1.82 -9.92
CA ARG A 103 20.28 -2.37 -10.81
C ARG A 103 18.90 -2.04 -10.27
N GLN A 104 18.03 -1.60 -11.17
CA GLN A 104 16.60 -1.53 -10.93
C GLN A 104 15.85 -2.42 -11.92
N THR A 105 14.95 -3.26 -11.42
CA THR A 105 14.12 -4.17 -12.22
C THR A 105 12.69 -4.11 -11.74
N ASN A 106 11.73 -4.08 -12.67
CA ASN A 106 10.31 -4.20 -12.36
C ASN A 106 9.84 -5.60 -12.76
N THR A 107 9.18 -6.31 -11.85
CA THR A 107 8.67 -7.66 -12.08
C THR A 107 7.18 -7.68 -11.76
N LEU A 108 6.38 -8.33 -12.60
CA LEU A 108 4.97 -8.59 -12.30
C LEU A 108 4.90 -9.48 -11.05
N LEU A 109 4.21 -9.00 -10.03
CA LEU A 109 3.96 -9.74 -8.81
C LEU A 109 2.61 -10.47 -8.89
N PHE A 110 1.55 -9.80 -9.31
CA PHE A 110 0.22 -10.41 -9.36
C PHE A 110 -0.63 -9.76 -10.45
N ALA A 111 -1.31 -10.54 -11.29
CA ALA A 111 -2.25 -10.04 -12.28
C ALA A 111 -3.68 -10.01 -11.69
N HIS A 112 -4.41 -8.91 -11.85
CA HIS A 112 -5.75 -8.75 -11.26
C HIS A 112 -6.86 -8.39 -12.27
N ASP A 113 -6.52 -8.05 -13.52
CA ASP A 113 -7.46 -7.81 -14.63
C ASP A 113 -8.70 -6.94 -14.30
N LEU A 114 -8.55 -5.97 -13.38
CA LEU A 114 -9.66 -5.13 -12.90
C LEU A 114 -10.00 -3.99 -13.85
N GLY A 115 -9.11 -3.66 -14.81
CA GLY A 115 -9.31 -2.57 -15.75
C GLY A 115 -9.02 -1.17 -15.20
N TYR A 116 -8.71 -1.05 -13.90
CA TYR A 116 -8.30 0.18 -13.22
C TYR A 116 -7.20 -0.14 -12.18
N VAL A 117 -6.57 0.91 -11.62
CA VAL A 117 -5.51 0.76 -10.61
C VAL A 117 -6.15 0.51 -9.23
N PRO A 118 -6.02 -0.68 -8.62
CA PRO A 118 -6.63 -1.00 -7.34
C PRO A 118 -5.79 -0.52 -6.16
N LYS A 119 -6.41 -0.44 -4.99
CA LYS A 119 -5.68 -0.47 -3.70
C LYS A 119 -5.20 -1.90 -3.44
N PHE A 120 -4.08 -2.06 -2.76
CA PHE A 120 -3.54 -3.39 -2.43
C PHE A 120 -2.72 -3.38 -1.14
N MET A 121 -2.47 -4.56 -0.58
CA MET A 121 -1.54 -4.78 0.53
C MET A 121 -0.60 -5.94 0.20
N ILE A 122 0.67 -5.78 0.54
CA ILE A 122 1.71 -6.81 0.42
C ILE A 122 2.24 -7.14 1.79
N ALA A 123 2.48 -8.42 2.06
CA ALA A 123 3.18 -8.90 3.24
C ALA A 123 4.36 -9.80 2.86
N LEU A 124 5.40 -9.80 3.70
CA LEU A 124 6.60 -10.61 3.58
C LEU A 124 6.99 -11.10 4.98
N ALA A 125 7.36 -12.37 5.12
CA ALA A 125 7.74 -12.98 6.40
C ALA A 125 6.72 -12.70 7.53
N GLY A 126 5.44 -12.78 7.20
CA GLY A 126 4.35 -12.61 8.16
C GLY A 126 4.01 -11.15 8.51
N ARG A 127 4.50 -10.15 7.77
CA ARG A 127 4.26 -8.72 8.08
C ARG A 127 3.99 -7.90 6.84
N ARG A 128 3.10 -6.90 6.93
CA ARG A 128 2.87 -5.94 5.85
C ARG A 128 4.19 -5.25 5.45
N VAL A 129 4.42 -5.05 4.17
CA VAL A 129 5.62 -4.40 3.65
C VAL A 129 5.29 -2.96 3.27
N PRO A 130 5.92 -1.93 3.87
CA PRO A 130 5.83 -0.57 3.37
C PRO A 130 6.63 -0.40 2.08
N ASP A 131 6.40 0.69 1.35
CA ASP A 131 7.22 0.99 0.17
C ASP A 131 8.67 1.30 0.54
N GLY A 132 9.60 0.83 -0.30
CA GLY A 132 11.03 1.00 -0.08
C GLY A 132 11.63 0.06 0.97
N TYR A 133 10.88 -0.96 1.42
CA TYR A 133 11.30 -1.90 2.45
C TYR A 133 12.62 -2.61 2.11
N VAL A 134 13.45 -2.77 3.13
CA VAL A 134 14.78 -3.35 3.03
C VAL A 134 14.66 -4.87 3.17
N VAL A 135 14.97 -5.60 2.09
CA VAL A 135 14.88 -7.06 2.08
C VAL A 135 16.23 -7.75 2.20
N GLN A 136 17.32 -7.04 1.87
CA GLN A 136 18.68 -7.46 2.18
C GLN A 136 19.56 -6.25 2.46
N ASN A 137 20.44 -6.39 3.44
CA ASN A 137 21.43 -5.39 3.77
C ASN A 137 22.67 -6.06 4.33
N ALA A 138 23.84 -5.70 3.82
CA ALA A 138 25.14 -6.01 4.41
C ALA A 138 25.93 -4.71 4.52
N ALA A 139 26.39 -4.40 5.73
CA ALA A 139 27.04 -3.12 6.05
C ALA A 139 28.20 -2.83 5.07
N GLY A 140 28.16 -1.65 4.43
CA GLY A 140 29.18 -1.19 3.48
C GLY A 140 29.34 -2.05 2.21
N SER A 141 28.46 -3.03 1.98
CA SER A 141 28.69 -4.08 0.99
C SER A 141 27.60 -4.14 -0.07
N TYR A 142 26.37 -4.49 0.30
CA TYR A 142 25.27 -4.54 -0.65
C TYR A 142 23.96 -4.19 0.03
N ARG A 143 22.99 -3.78 -0.78
CA ARG A 143 21.64 -3.46 -0.32
C ARG A 143 20.61 -3.82 -1.37
N ARG A 144 19.47 -4.31 -0.92
CA ARG A 144 18.29 -4.55 -1.76
C ARG A 144 17.05 -3.97 -1.10
N ARG A 145 16.34 -3.13 -1.84
CA ARG A 145 15.05 -2.56 -1.44
C ARG A 145 13.98 -2.95 -2.44
N VAL A 146 12.76 -3.09 -1.95
CA VAL A 146 11.58 -3.34 -2.78
C VAL A 146 10.54 -2.25 -2.57
N ALA A 147 9.91 -1.84 -3.66
CA ALA A 147 8.74 -0.98 -3.64
C ALA A 147 7.65 -1.62 -4.49
N PHE A 148 6.39 -1.43 -4.12
CA PHE A 148 5.27 -2.03 -4.84
C PHE A 148 4.43 -0.95 -5.49
N TRP A 149 3.88 -1.26 -6.66
CA TRP A 149 3.01 -0.36 -7.37
C TRP A 149 2.02 -1.17 -8.21
N ALA A 150 0.91 -0.55 -8.59
CA ALA A 150 -0.10 -1.19 -9.42
C ALA A 150 -0.38 -0.36 -10.69
N ASN A 151 -0.81 -1.04 -11.75
CA ASN A 151 -1.47 -0.42 -12.90
C ASN A 151 -2.84 -1.07 -13.11
N SER A 152 -3.46 -0.84 -14.28
CA SER A 152 -4.75 -1.43 -14.63
C SER A 152 -4.76 -2.95 -14.80
N THR A 153 -3.59 -3.57 -14.95
CA THR A 153 -3.43 -5.01 -15.26
C THR A 153 -2.87 -5.83 -14.10
N GLY A 154 -2.06 -5.23 -13.23
CA GLY A 154 -1.34 -5.98 -12.22
C GLY A 154 -0.65 -5.12 -11.16
N ILE A 155 -0.18 -5.82 -10.14
CA ILE A 155 0.71 -5.34 -9.09
C ILE A 155 2.12 -5.77 -9.45
N PHE A 156 3.07 -4.87 -9.29
CA PHE A 156 4.47 -5.04 -9.65
C PHE A 156 5.35 -4.78 -8.44
N VAL A 157 6.46 -5.50 -8.39
CA VAL A 157 7.56 -5.22 -7.47
C VAL A 157 8.69 -4.54 -8.23
N ARG A 158 9.16 -3.40 -7.71
CA ARG A 158 10.39 -2.76 -8.13
C ARG A 158 11.51 -3.20 -7.19
N ASP A 159 12.40 -4.02 -7.68
CA ASP A 159 13.66 -4.40 -7.03
C ASP A 159 14.72 -3.36 -7.35
N SER A 160 15.28 -2.72 -6.31
CA SER A 160 16.44 -1.83 -6.41
C SER A 160 17.59 -2.41 -5.61
N ALA A 161 18.61 -2.90 -6.31
CA ALA A 161 19.79 -3.51 -5.71
C ALA A 161 21.03 -2.65 -5.98
N SER A 162 21.89 -2.54 -4.98
CA SER A 162 23.23 -1.96 -5.10
C SER A 162 24.27 -2.93 -4.55
N ALA A 163 25.38 -3.08 -5.26
CA ALA A 163 26.55 -3.83 -4.81
C ALA A 163 27.74 -2.86 -4.73
N ALA A 164 28.59 -3.03 -3.73
CA ALA A 164 29.84 -2.30 -3.53
C ALA A 164 30.97 -3.34 -3.45
N ALA A 165 31.72 -3.40 -2.34
CA ALA A 165 32.85 -4.32 -2.18
C ALA A 165 32.46 -5.82 -2.27
N VAL A 166 31.18 -6.16 -2.11
CA VAL A 166 30.66 -7.53 -2.20
C VAL A 166 29.44 -7.55 -3.11
N ALA A 167 29.32 -8.61 -3.91
CA ALA A 167 28.14 -8.85 -4.74
C ALA A 167 26.88 -8.99 -3.88
N CYS A 168 25.75 -8.45 -4.35
CA CYS A 168 24.45 -8.72 -3.74
C CYS A 168 23.99 -10.12 -4.18
N PRO A 169 23.84 -11.10 -3.26
CA PRO A 169 23.45 -12.45 -3.64
C PRO A 169 22.01 -12.51 -4.16
N ALA A 170 21.70 -13.57 -4.91
CA ALA A 170 20.32 -13.86 -5.28
C ALA A 170 19.52 -14.29 -4.04
N ILE A 171 18.25 -13.91 -3.99
CA ILE A 171 17.30 -14.40 -2.98
C ILE A 171 15.94 -14.63 -3.60
N THR A 172 15.22 -15.61 -3.06
CA THR A 172 13.81 -15.82 -3.34
C THR A 172 13.00 -15.37 -2.15
N LEU A 173 11.95 -14.58 -2.38
CA LEU A 173 11.05 -14.08 -1.35
C LEU A 173 9.61 -14.39 -1.73
N ASP A 174 8.85 -14.88 -0.74
CA ASP A 174 7.44 -15.16 -0.87
C ASP A 174 6.62 -13.98 -0.35
N TYR A 175 5.97 -13.28 -1.26
CA TYR A 175 5.12 -12.13 -0.98
C TYR A 175 3.67 -12.56 -0.93
N ARG A 176 2.98 -12.25 0.17
CA ARG A 176 1.53 -12.42 0.28
C ARG A 176 0.81 -11.17 -0.22
N VAL A 177 -0.06 -11.32 -1.20
CA VAL A 177 -0.77 -10.25 -1.89
C VAL A 177 -2.25 -10.24 -1.51
N LEU A 178 -2.79 -9.05 -1.22
CA LEU A 178 -4.21 -8.74 -1.13
C LEU A 178 -4.54 -7.60 -2.09
N VAL A 179 -5.58 -7.75 -2.91
CA VAL A 179 -6.03 -6.76 -3.89
C VAL A 179 -7.47 -6.38 -3.58
N PHE A 180 -7.75 -5.08 -3.53
CA PHE A 180 -9.09 -4.56 -3.27
C PHE A 180 -9.75 -4.10 -4.56
N ARG A 181 -11.06 -4.30 -4.66
CA ARG A 181 -11.87 -3.69 -5.72
C ARG A 181 -12.58 -2.46 -5.20
N ASN A 182 -12.87 -1.55 -6.12
CA ASN A 182 -13.90 -0.55 -5.94
C ASN A 182 -15.25 -1.22 -6.22
N SER A 183 -16.16 -1.14 -5.26
CA SER A 183 -17.53 -1.61 -5.40
C SER A 183 -18.39 -0.45 -5.89
N GLU A 184 -19.09 -0.66 -7.00
CA GLU A 184 -20.02 0.33 -7.57
C GLU A 184 -21.46 -0.06 -7.26
N ALA A 185 -22.31 0.95 -7.04
CA ALA A 185 -23.73 0.75 -6.82
C ALA A 185 -24.38 0.16 -8.08
N ASP A 186 -25.07 -0.97 -7.94
CA ASP A 186 -25.78 -1.64 -9.02
C ASP A 186 -27.28 -1.26 -8.99
N PRO A 187 -27.80 -0.52 -9.98
CA PRO A 187 -29.22 -0.15 -10.05
C PRO A 187 -30.18 -1.34 -10.01
N ALA A 188 -29.73 -2.53 -10.42
CA ALA A 188 -30.52 -3.77 -10.40
C ALA A 188 -30.60 -4.41 -9.00
N LYS A 189 -29.73 -4.04 -8.06
CA LYS A 189 -29.75 -4.52 -6.68
C LYS A 189 -30.64 -3.65 -5.79
N PRO A 190 -31.28 -4.25 -4.76
CA PRO A 190 -32.08 -3.50 -3.81
C PRO A 190 -31.21 -2.52 -3.01
N LEU A 191 -31.82 -1.41 -2.56
CA LEU A 191 -31.15 -0.45 -1.69
C LEU A 191 -30.79 -1.08 -0.33
N PHE A 192 -31.68 -1.92 0.17
CA PHE A 192 -31.51 -2.72 1.37
C PHE A 192 -32.22 -4.06 1.16
N SER A 193 -31.53 -5.18 1.39
CA SER A 193 -32.15 -6.49 1.53
C SER A 193 -31.37 -7.34 2.52
N GLY A 194 -32.07 -8.21 3.24
CA GLY A 194 -31.45 -9.17 4.14
C GLY A 194 -32.55 -9.98 4.82
N GLY A 195 -32.35 -11.29 4.86
CA GLY A 195 -33.27 -12.24 5.47
C GLY A 195 -32.50 -13.43 6.05
N PRO A 196 -33.12 -14.25 6.90
CA PRO A 196 -32.48 -15.45 7.42
C PRO A 196 -32.00 -16.36 6.27
N GLY A 197 -30.68 -16.54 6.15
CA GLY A 197 -30.06 -17.35 5.09
C GLY A 197 -29.79 -16.63 3.77
N GLU A 198 -30.14 -15.35 3.64
CA GLU A 198 -29.85 -14.52 2.48
C GLU A 198 -28.69 -13.56 2.76
N PRO A 199 -27.89 -13.20 1.74
CA PRO A 199 -26.86 -12.19 1.92
C PRO A 199 -27.50 -10.83 2.26
N LEU A 200 -26.90 -10.14 3.22
CA LEU A 200 -27.21 -8.74 3.50
C LEU A 200 -26.64 -7.89 2.36
N ILE A 201 -27.51 -7.19 1.65
CA ILE A 201 -27.17 -6.25 0.59
C ILE A 201 -27.55 -4.86 1.08
N LEU A 202 -26.58 -3.94 1.07
CA LEU A 202 -26.80 -2.53 1.38
C LEU A 202 -26.32 -1.67 0.22
N ALA A 203 -26.93 -0.50 0.09
CA ALA A 203 -26.50 0.55 -0.83
C ALA A 203 -26.38 0.05 -2.28
N ARG A 204 -27.39 -0.69 -2.77
CA ARG A 204 -27.37 -1.27 -4.13
C ARG A 204 -26.21 -2.24 -4.34
N GLY A 205 -25.84 -2.96 -3.29
CA GLY A 205 -24.81 -4.00 -3.30
C GLY A 205 -23.38 -3.49 -3.35
N VAL A 206 -23.15 -2.24 -2.95
CA VAL A 206 -21.82 -1.78 -2.56
C VAL A 206 -21.34 -2.60 -1.35
N ILE A 207 -22.21 -2.80 -0.35
CA ILE A 207 -22.02 -3.85 0.67
C ILE A 207 -22.88 -5.04 0.29
N ASP A 208 -22.25 -6.20 0.23
CA ASP A 208 -22.87 -7.49 -0.07
C ASP A 208 -22.15 -8.54 0.77
N SER A 209 -22.84 -9.10 1.78
CA SER A 209 -22.25 -10.04 2.73
C SER A 209 -21.88 -11.40 2.11
N SER A 210 -22.20 -11.64 0.83
CA SER A 210 -21.65 -12.77 0.07
C SER A 210 -20.19 -12.55 -0.36
N LYS A 211 -19.68 -11.32 -0.25
CA LYS A 211 -18.31 -10.93 -0.61
C LYS A 211 -17.40 -10.89 0.60
N LYS A 212 -16.10 -10.89 0.34
CA LYS A 212 -15.06 -10.78 1.37
C LYS A 212 -14.61 -9.33 1.49
N TYR A 213 -14.46 -8.86 2.73
CA TYR A 213 -13.98 -7.52 3.04
C TYR A 213 -12.82 -7.59 4.02
N LEU A 214 -11.94 -6.58 3.96
CA LEU A 214 -10.96 -6.39 4.99
C LEU A 214 -11.66 -6.09 6.32
N ARG A 215 -11.35 -6.87 7.34
CA ARG A 215 -11.86 -6.69 8.71
C ARG A 215 -10.72 -6.62 9.70
N ARG A 216 -10.98 -6.06 10.87
CA ARG A 216 -10.09 -6.18 12.03
C ARG A 216 -10.06 -7.63 12.50
N THR A 217 -8.87 -8.12 12.82
CA THR A 217 -8.64 -9.46 13.35
C THR A 217 -7.87 -9.40 14.67
N GLY A 218 -7.69 -10.54 15.33
CA GLY A 218 -6.79 -10.69 16.46
C GLY A 218 -5.32 -10.52 16.03
N VAL A 219 -4.47 -10.20 17.00
CA VAL A 219 -3.03 -10.06 16.76
C VAL A 219 -2.46 -11.44 16.44
N GLY A 220 -1.77 -11.56 15.30
CA GLY A 220 -1.16 -12.81 14.84
C GLY A 220 -2.05 -13.66 13.92
N ASP A 221 -3.34 -13.36 13.83
CA ASP A 221 -4.28 -14.07 12.94
C ASP A 221 -3.91 -13.91 11.46
N THR A 222 -3.29 -12.77 11.15
CA THR A 222 -3.00 -12.36 9.78
C THR A 222 -1.64 -11.67 9.72
N PRO A 223 -0.95 -11.72 8.57
CA PRO A 223 0.30 -11.02 8.38
C PRO A 223 0.11 -9.53 8.02
N PHE A 224 -1.14 -9.09 7.85
CA PHE A 224 -1.46 -7.73 7.47
C PHE A 224 -1.80 -6.91 8.72
N ALA A 225 -1.21 -5.73 8.78
CA ALA A 225 -1.43 -4.79 9.86
C ALA A 225 -1.50 -3.37 9.32
N GLN A 226 -2.31 -2.54 9.97
CA GLN A 226 -2.33 -1.10 9.78
C GLN A 226 -1.61 -0.45 10.96
N ASN A 227 -0.42 0.07 10.70
CA ASN A 227 0.33 0.82 11.70
C ASN A 227 -0.37 2.17 11.94
N LEU A 228 -0.48 2.56 13.20
CA LEU A 228 -1.11 3.81 13.65
C LEU A 228 -0.08 4.92 13.91
N GLY A 229 1.13 4.77 13.38
CA GLY A 229 2.24 5.71 13.58
C GLY A 229 3.22 5.68 12.41
N ARG A 230 4.34 6.39 12.57
CA ARG A 230 5.41 6.48 11.55
C ARG A 230 5.91 5.08 11.19
N THR A 231 5.97 4.80 9.89
CA THR A 231 6.39 3.49 9.36
C THR A 231 7.74 3.52 8.66
N LEU A 232 8.25 4.72 8.38
CA LEU A 232 9.53 4.93 7.71
C LEU A 232 10.25 6.12 8.36
N ASP A 233 11.56 5.98 8.46
CA ASP A 233 12.46 7.08 8.79
C ASP A 233 13.74 6.96 7.98
N CYS A 234 14.31 8.10 7.59
CA CYS A 234 15.52 8.18 6.79
C CYS A 234 16.49 9.11 7.52
N ASN A 235 17.68 8.60 7.85
CA ASN A 235 18.73 9.39 8.47
C ASN A 235 20.10 8.93 7.97
N ASN A 236 20.97 9.89 7.67
CA ASN A 236 22.35 9.67 7.21
C ASN A 236 22.46 8.76 5.97
N GLY A 237 21.52 8.89 5.01
CA GLY A 237 21.48 8.06 3.80
C GLY A 237 21.01 6.61 4.02
N SER A 238 20.78 6.21 5.28
CA SER A 238 20.22 4.93 5.69
C SER A 238 18.76 5.07 6.12
N MET A 239 18.01 3.98 6.15
CA MET A 239 16.60 3.99 6.55
C MET A 239 16.28 2.99 7.66
N ALA A 240 15.19 3.27 8.37
CA ALA A 240 14.48 2.32 9.21
C ALA A 240 13.03 2.18 8.71
N SER A 241 12.49 0.98 8.79
CA SER A 241 11.11 0.67 8.40
C SER A 241 10.41 -0.13 9.48
N ALA A 242 9.16 0.23 9.79
CA ALA A 242 8.37 -0.40 10.83
C ALA A 242 7.11 -1.06 10.25
N SER A 243 6.81 -2.27 10.70
CA SER A 243 5.59 -2.99 10.36
C SER A 243 5.18 -3.99 11.43
N GLY A 244 3.89 -4.00 11.78
CA GLY A 244 3.32 -4.97 12.72
C GLY A 244 4.02 -4.95 14.07
N GLY A 245 4.39 -3.76 14.55
CA GLY A 245 5.13 -3.58 15.80
C GLY A 245 6.62 -3.95 15.75
N VAL A 246 7.20 -4.21 14.57
CA VAL A 246 8.62 -4.53 14.43
C VAL A 246 9.34 -3.52 13.54
N VAL A 247 10.55 -3.11 13.94
CA VAL A 247 11.40 -2.17 13.21
C VAL A 247 12.61 -2.90 12.63
N ILE A 248 12.90 -2.66 11.36
CA ILE A 248 14.12 -3.10 10.67
C ILE A 248 14.92 -1.86 10.31
N THR A 249 16.21 -1.88 10.62
CA THR A 249 17.10 -0.73 10.50
C THR A 249 18.30 -1.07 9.62
N GLU A 250 18.62 -0.19 8.67
CA GLU A 250 19.85 -0.29 7.89
C GLU A 250 21.08 0.08 8.72
N ALA A 251 22.20 -0.58 8.43
CA ALA A 251 23.49 -0.19 8.99
C ALA A 251 23.79 1.29 8.66
N GLY A 252 24.28 2.04 9.65
CA GLY A 252 24.56 3.49 9.51
C GLY A 252 23.36 4.41 9.74
N TYR A 253 22.15 3.86 9.96
CA TYR A 253 21.01 4.66 10.41
C TYR A 253 21.25 5.15 11.85
N GLY A 254 21.47 6.45 12.00
CA GLY A 254 21.68 7.10 13.30
C GLY A 254 20.42 7.73 13.89
N GLY A 255 19.24 7.46 13.32
CA GLY A 255 17.97 8.04 13.78
C GLY A 255 17.29 7.20 14.85
N SER A 256 16.04 7.55 15.19
CA SER A 256 15.20 6.78 16.11
C SER A 256 13.81 6.60 15.52
N LEU A 257 13.45 5.35 15.25
CA LEU A 257 12.11 4.96 14.81
C LEU A 257 11.53 3.96 15.81
N PRO A 258 10.62 4.39 16.71
CA PRO A 258 9.96 3.47 17.62
C PRO A 258 8.97 2.57 16.86
N ALA A 259 8.76 1.35 17.36
CA ALA A 259 7.72 0.48 16.84
C ALA A 259 6.33 1.12 17.07
N PRO A 260 5.56 1.41 16.01
CA PRO A 260 4.25 2.01 16.18
C PRO A 260 3.23 0.98 16.70
N PRO A 261 2.20 1.40 17.44
CA PRO A 261 1.03 0.57 17.67
C PRO A 261 0.37 0.21 16.33
N PHE A 262 -0.34 -0.91 16.28
CA PHE A 262 -0.95 -1.40 15.05
C PHE A 262 -2.29 -2.09 15.29
N ILE A 263 -3.08 -2.15 14.23
CA ILE A 263 -4.32 -2.93 14.14
C ILE A 263 -4.08 -4.09 13.18
N SER A 264 -4.26 -5.33 13.65
CA SER A 264 -4.27 -6.50 12.77
C SER A 264 -5.53 -6.51 11.92
N VAL A 265 -5.34 -6.76 10.63
CA VAL A 265 -6.41 -6.76 9.63
C VAL A 265 -6.28 -7.97 8.74
N GLY A 266 -7.40 -8.49 8.23
CA GLY A 266 -7.35 -9.50 7.19
C GLY A 266 -8.72 -10.01 6.83
N VAL A 267 -8.79 -11.28 6.48
CA VAL A 267 -9.90 -11.89 5.77
C VAL A 267 -10.06 -13.32 6.27
N ASP A 268 -11.30 -13.72 6.53
CA ASP A 268 -11.67 -15.12 6.71
C ASP A 268 -12.28 -15.67 5.41
#